data_AF-A0A411LCV1-F1
#
_entry.id   AF-A0A411LCV1-F1
#
_cell.length_a   1.000
_cell.length_b   1.000
_cell.length_c   1.000
_cell.angle_alpha   90.00
_cell.angle_beta   90.00
_cell.angle_gamma   90.00
#
_symmetry.space_group_name_H-M   'P 1'
#
loop_
_entity.id
_entity.type
_entity.pdbx_description
1 polymer ?
#
loop_
_entity_poly.entity_id
_entity_poly.type
_entity_poly.pdbx_seq_one_letter_code
_entity_poly.pdbx_strand_id
1 'polypeptide(L)'
;AAFIDAENAIDPIYAQNLGVNIDDLILSQPDSGEQGLEIVDVLVRSGAVDLIVVDSVAALVPQAELDGEMGDAQVGLQARMMSKAMRKLSGGMNRGECTAIFINQLREKVGIMFGNPETTPGGRALKFYSSVRLDIRRSEQIKQGTDIVGNKANIKVVKNKVAPPFRATQVEIIYGKGISYIGEVIDLGVQYDFINKSGSWYSYKDEKIGQGREAVRSFLEDNPKITEEIAAQIREIILP
;
A
#
# COMPACT_ATOMS: atom_id res chain seq x y z
N ALA A 1 -1.86 -7.68 13.75
CA ALA A 1 -1.34 -6.41 13.18
C ALA A 1 -1.92 -5.24 13.97
N ALA A 2 -1.35 -4.04 13.85
CA ALA A 2 -1.92 -2.82 14.42
C ALA A 2 -2.14 -1.75 13.34
N PHE A 3 -3.18 -0.93 13.54
CA PHE A 3 -3.54 0.18 12.67
C PHE A 3 -3.72 1.45 13.50
N ILE A 4 -2.89 2.45 13.23
CA ILE A 4 -2.95 3.77 13.85
C ILE A 4 -3.72 4.68 12.87
N ASP A 5 -5.01 4.85 13.12
CA ASP A 5 -5.94 5.64 12.32
C ASP A 5 -5.94 7.10 12.81
N ALA A 6 -4.93 7.86 12.41
CA ALA A 6 -4.86 9.30 12.64
C ALA A 6 -5.84 10.10 11.75
N GLU A 7 -6.28 9.54 10.62
CA GLU A 7 -7.29 10.17 9.76
C GLU A 7 -8.73 9.98 10.26
N ASN A 8 -8.97 9.09 11.22
CA ASN A 8 -10.28 8.73 11.74
C ASN A 8 -11.26 8.30 10.62
N ALA A 9 -10.75 7.56 9.64
CA ALA A 9 -11.44 7.29 8.38
C ALA A 9 -11.56 5.80 8.04
N ILE A 10 -11.10 4.90 8.90
CA ILE A 10 -11.20 3.46 8.63
C ILE A 10 -12.66 3.00 8.68
N ASP A 11 -13.07 2.24 7.66
CA ASP A 11 -14.35 1.53 7.63
C ASP A 11 -14.10 0.05 7.97
N PRO A 12 -14.55 -0.43 9.16
CA PRO A 12 -14.35 -1.83 9.57
C PRO A 12 -15.05 -2.84 8.64
N ILE A 13 -16.21 -2.49 8.07
CA ILE A 13 -16.96 -3.37 7.17
C ILE A 13 -16.19 -3.51 5.87
N TYR A 14 -15.69 -2.39 5.34
CA TYR A 14 -14.85 -2.41 4.15
C TYR A 14 -13.58 -3.23 4.39
N ALA A 15 -12.87 -3.00 5.49
CA ALA A 15 -11.67 -3.76 5.84
C ALA A 15 -11.94 -5.27 5.99
N GLN A 16 -13.06 -5.67 6.60
CA GLN A 16 -13.46 -7.08 6.69
C GLN A 16 -13.69 -7.69 5.30
N ASN A 17 -14.33 -6.96 4.38
CA ASN A 17 -14.52 -7.40 2.99
C ASN A 17 -13.18 -7.55 2.23
N LEU A 18 -12.14 -6.82 2.64
CA LEU A 18 -10.78 -6.98 2.13
C LEU A 18 -10.01 -8.16 2.77
N GLY A 19 -10.65 -8.91 3.68
CA GLY A 19 -10.05 -10.07 4.36
C GLY A 19 -9.29 -9.71 5.64
N VAL A 20 -9.46 -8.51 6.19
CA VAL A 20 -8.86 -8.14 7.47
C VAL A 20 -9.64 -8.80 8.61
N ASN A 21 -8.95 -9.49 9.52
CA ASN A 21 -9.55 -9.94 10.77
C ASN A 21 -9.67 -8.74 11.73
N ILE A 22 -10.87 -8.18 11.84
CA ILE A 22 -11.16 -7.00 12.68
C ILE A 22 -11.02 -7.32 14.17
N ASP A 23 -11.36 -8.54 14.59
CA ASP A 23 -11.35 -8.93 16.01
C ASP A 23 -9.92 -8.96 16.59
N ASP A 24 -8.93 -9.30 15.76
CA ASP A 24 -7.51 -9.37 16.13
C ASP A 24 -6.72 -8.10 15.75
N LEU A 25 -7.36 -7.13 15.09
CA LEU A 25 -6.69 -5.90 14.67
C LEU A 25 -6.65 -4.90 15.83
N ILE A 26 -5.44 -4.57 16.28
CA ILE A 26 -5.26 -3.48 17.24
C ILE A 26 -5.51 -2.16 16.51
N LEU A 27 -6.68 -1.55 16.72
CA LEU A 27 -7.02 -0.24 16.19
C LEU A 27 -6.76 0.84 17.25
N SER A 28 -6.07 1.91 16.87
CA SER A 28 -5.84 3.08 17.73
C SER A 28 -6.11 4.36 16.96
N GLN A 29 -6.92 5.24 17.55
CA GLN A 29 -7.20 6.59 17.05
C GLN A 29 -6.53 7.59 17.99
N PRO A 30 -5.34 8.11 17.64
CA PRO A 30 -4.62 8.99 18.52
C PRO A 30 -5.16 10.42 18.49
N ASP A 31 -5.14 11.09 19.64
CA ASP A 31 -5.47 12.50 19.82
C ASP A 31 -4.41 13.43 19.22
N SER A 32 -3.14 12.99 19.19
CA SER A 32 -2.02 13.77 18.65
C SER A 32 -0.97 12.92 17.94
N GLY A 33 -0.15 13.57 17.12
CA GLY A 33 0.94 12.95 16.38
C GLY A 33 1.98 12.31 17.30
N GLU A 34 2.30 12.95 18.43
CA GLU A 34 3.20 12.39 19.44
C GLU A 34 2.62 11.11 20.04
N GLN A 35 1.37 11.13 20.46
CA GLN A 35 0.70 9.97 21.05
C GLN A 35 0.67 8.80 20.05
N GLY A 36 0.29 9.07 18.79
CA GLY A 36 0.29 8.05 17.73
C GLY A 36 1.68 7.42 17.53
N LEU A 37 2.73 8.22 17.47
CA LEU A 37 4.11 7.73 17.29
C LEU A 37 4.67 7.03 18.53
N GLU A 38 4.20 7.38 19.73
CA GLU A 38 4.54 6.68 20.98
C GLU A 38 3.88 5.31 21.04
N ILE A 39 2.61 5.19 20.63
CA ILE A 39 1.92 3.90 20.52
C ILE A 39 2.69 2.98 19.55
N VAL A 40 3.12 3.49 18.39
CA VAL A 40 3.96 2.73 17.46
C VAL A 40 5.26 2.26 18.14
N ASP A 41 5.96 3.11 18.88
CA ASP A 41 7.21 2.73 19.55
C ASP A 41 7.00 1.68 20.64
N VAL A 42 5.91 1.75 21.40
CA VAL A 42 5.55 0.74 22.41
C VAL A 42 5.25 -0.60 21.74
N LEU A 43 4.46 -0.61 20.67
CA LEU A 43 4.10 -1.83 19.93
C LEU A 43 5.33 -2.48 19.27
N VAL A 44 6.22 -1.69 18.67
CA VAL A 44 7.48 -2.20 18.10
C VAL A 44 8.36 -2.83 19.18
N ARG A 45 8.42 -2.24 20.38
CA ARG A 45 9.26 -2.73 21.48
C ARG A 45 8.69 -3.93 22.20
N SER A 46 7.36 -4.06 22.26
CA SER A 46 6.72 -5.20 22.91
C SER A 46 6.90 -6.48 22.12
N GLY A 47 7.13 -6.39 20.80
CA GLY A 47 7.20 -7.56 19.92
C GLY A 47 5.86 -8.27 19.77
N ALA A 48 4.76 -7.65 20.20
CA ALA A 48 3.42 -8.25 20.15
C ALA A 48 2.77 -8.17 18.76
N VAL A 49 3.37 -7.42 17.83
CA VAL A 49 2.85 -7.22 16.48
C VAL A 49 3.95 -7.30 15.43
N ASP A 50 3.66 -7.98 14.33
CA ASP A 50 4.58 -8.11 13.19
C ASP A 50 4.41 -7.00 12.15
N LEU A 51 3.25 -6.34 12.15
CA LEU A 51 2.91 -5.29 11.19
C LEU A 51 2.14 -4.16 11.87
N ILE A 52 2.58 -2.93 11.64
CA ILE A 52 1.93 -1.69 12.06
C ILE A 52 1.70 -0.81 10.83
N VAL A 53 0.49 -0.29 10.67
CA VAL A 53 0.16 0.72 9.66
C VAL A 53 -0.17 2.03 10.36
N VAL A 54 0.36 3.15 9.85
CA VAL A 54 0.05 4.50 10.32
C VAL A 54 -0.64 5.26 9.19
N ASP A 55 -1.92 5.58 9.39
CA ASP A 55 -2.78 6.25 8.42
C ASP A 55 -3.33 7.57 9.00
N SER A 56 -2.74 8.73 8.72
CA SER A 56 -1.57 8.95 7.87
C SER A 56 -0.60 9.93 8.50
N VAL A 57 0.61 10.01 7.96
CA VAL A 57 1.62 10.98 8.40
C VAL A 57 1.13 12.42 8.26
N ALA A 58 0.25 12.70 7.31
CA ALA A 58 -0.32 14.04 7.14
C ALA A 58 -1.19 14.44 8.34
N ALA A 59 -1.89 13.48 8.94
CA ALA A 59 -2.78 13.66 10.08
C ALA A 59 -2.10 13.53 11.45
N LEU A 60 -0.80 13.21 11.50
CA LEU A 60 -0.02 13.27 12.74
C LEU A 60 0.28 14.73 13.09
N VAL A 61 -0.71 15.41 13.67
CA VAL A 61 -0.63 16.82 14.08
C VAL A 61 0.04 16.92 15.45
N PRO A 62 1.11 17.73 15.62
CA PRO A 62 1.74 17.92 16.91
C PRO A 62 0.77 18.48 17.97
N GLN A 63 0.88 18.05 19.22
CA GLN A 63 0.02 18.54 20.31
C GLN A 63 0.02 20.08 20.41
N ALA A 64 1.19 20.72 20.27
CA ALA A 64 1.30 22.17 20.31
C ALA A 64 0.52 22.88 19.19
N GLU A 65 0.29 22.21 18.06
CA GLU A 65 -0.50 22.72 16.94
C GLU A 65 -2.00 22.56 17.20
N LEU A 66 -2.40 21.49 17.89
CA LEU A 66 -3.78 21.27 18.33
C LEU A 66 -4.20 22.25 19.43
N ASP A 67 -3.27 22.58 20.34
CA ASP A 67 -3.51 23.50 21.45
C ASP A 67 -3.41 24.99 21.04
N GLY A 68 -2.81 25.25 19.86
CA GLY A 68 -2.57 26.60 19.34
C GLY A 68 -3.76 27.19 18.60
N GLU A 69 -3.66 28.48 18.25
CA GLU A 69 -4.66 29.13 17.39
C GLU A 69 -4.33 28.89 15.90
N MET A 70 -5.35 28.92 15.03
CA MET A 70 -5.17 28.72 13.58
C MET A 70 -4.16 29.68 12.93
N GLY A 71 -3.93 30.86 13.53
CA GLY A 71 -3.01 31.88 13.04
C GLY A 71 -1.56 31.73 13.53
N ASP A 72 -1.29 30.79 14.44
CA ASP A 72 0.03 30.66 15.04
C ASP A 72 1.06 30.12 14.06
N ALA A 73 2.21 30.79 13.99
CA ALA A 73 3.31 30.38 13.15
C ALA A 73 4.06 29.20 13.77
N GLN A 74 3.66 27.97 13.44
CA GLN A 74 4.26 26.74 13.96
C GLN A 74 5.14 26.03 12.93
N VAL A 75 6.13 26.74 12.40
CA VAL A 75 6.91 26.28 11.24
C VAL A 75 7.74 25.03 11.58
N GLY A 76 7.39 23.90 10.94
CA GLY A 76 8.21 22.70 10.91
C GLY A 76 8.14 21.82 12.17
N LEU A 77 7.15 22.02 13.05
CA LEU A 77 6.98 21.18 14.24
C LEU A 77 6.80 19.70 13.88
N GLN A 78 5.89 19.40 12.95
CA GLN A 78 5.66 18.03 12.47
C GLN A 78 6.94 17.37 11.92
N ALA A 79 7.75 18.12 11.17
CA ALA A 79 9.01 17.59 10.62
C ALA A 79 10.04 17.26 11.71
N ARG A 80 10.11 18.06 12.78
CA ARG A 80 10.98 17.81 13.94
C ARG A 80 10.49 16.60 14.74
N MET A 81 9.18 16.50 14.99
CA MET A 81 8.54 15.36 15.64
C MET A 81 8.84 14.07 14.88
N MET A 82 8.58 14.03 13.58
CA MET A 82 8.89 12.88 12.73
C MET A 82 10.37 12.51 12.75
N SER A 83 11.27 13.49 12.73
CA SER A 83 12.72 13.23 12.82
C SER A 83 13.12 12.56 14.14
N LYS A 84 12.53 13.00 15.25
CA LYS A 84 12.76 12.41 16.59
C LYS A 84 12.17 11.00 16.66
N ALA A 85 10.93 10.82 16.19
CA ALA A 85 10.25 9.54 16.20
C ALA A 85 10.97 8.50 15.34
N MET A 86 11.34 8.82 14.09
CA MET A 86 12.04 7.90 13.20
C MET A 86 13.38 7.44 13.78
N ARG A 87 14.11 8.32 14.48
CA ARG A 87 15.36 7.96 15.17
C ARG A 87 15.13 6.97 16.31
N LYS A 88 14.05 7.14 17.08
CA LYS A 88 13.69 6.25 18.19
C LYS A 88 13.23 4.89 17.66
N LEU A 89 12.34 4.91 16.66
CA LEU A 89 11.76 3.74 16.02
C LEU A 89 12.79 2.89 15.27
N SER A 90 13.74 3.50 14.56
CA SER A 90 14.76 2.73 13.82
C SER A 90 15.58 1.83 14.73
N GLY A 91 15.87 2.27 15.97
CA GLY A 91 16.58 1.44 16.94
C GLY A 91 15.74 0.27 17.46
N GLY A 92 14.42 0.43 17.55
CA GLY A 92 13.48 -0.63 17.92
C GLY A 92 13.30 -1.65 16.78
N MET A 93 12.94 -1.15 15.59
CA MET A 93 12.67 -1.98 14.41
C MET A 93 13.87 -2.78 13.92
N ASN A 94 15.11 -2.30 14.10
CA ASN A 94 16.30 -3.07 13.70
C ASN A 94 16.53 -4.33 14.55
N ARG A 95 15.88 -4.45 15.71
CA ARG A 95 16.04 -5.59 16.63
C ARG A 95 14.82 -6.50 16.68
N GLY A 96 13.68 -6.03 16.21
CA GLY A 96 12.44 -6.79 16.15
C GLY A 96 12.09 -7.21 14.73
N GLU A 97 11.11 -8.09 14.60
CA GLU A 97 10.58 -8.56 13.31
C GLU A 97 9.36 -7.74 12.85
N CYS A 98 9.12 -6.59 13.50
CA CYS A 98 7.99 -5.72 13.18
C CYS A 98 8.28 -4.82 11.97
N THR A 99 7.37 -4.85 10.99
CA THR A 99 7.33 -3.91 9.86
C THR A 99 6.38 -2.75 10.15
N ALA A 100 6.82 -1.52 9.87
CA ALA A 100 5.96 -0.33 9.95
C ALA A 100 5.72 0.27 8.56
N ILE A 101 4.45 0.43 8.20
CA ILE A 101 3.99 1.09 6.98
C ILE A 101 3.45 2.46 7.35
N PHE A 102 3.96 3.51 6.73
CA PHE A 102 3.46 4.88 6.88
C PHE A 102 2.76 5.30 5.60
N ILE A 103 1.44 5.51 5.69
CA ILE A 103 0.66 6.11 4.61
C ILE A 103 0.92 7.61 4.65
N ASN A 104 1.07 8.20 3.47
CA ASN A 104 1.34 9.63 3.35
C ASN A 104 0.72 10.17 2.07
N GLN A 105 0.43 11.46 2.10
CA GLN A 105 -0.25 12.15 1.03
C GLN A 105 0.74 12.94 0.17
N LEU A 106 0.39 13.17 -1.09
CA LEU A 106 1.11 14.12 -1.93
C LEU A 106 0.64 15.55 -1.62
N ARG A 107 1.60 16.48 -1.66
CA ARG A 107 1.40 17.93 -1.60
C ARG A 107 2.28 18.57 -2.67
N GLU A 108 1.94 19.77 -3.09
CA GLU A 108 2.78 20.55 -3.99
C GLU A 108 3.51 21.64 -3.23
N LYS A 109 4.80 21.81 -3.50
CA LYS A 109 5.57 22.91 -2.92
C LYS A 109 5.42 24.16 -3.79
N VAL A 110 4.79 25.19 -3.22
CA VAL A 110 4.62 26.50 -3.86
C VAL A 110 6.00 27.09 -4.20
N GLY A 111 6.13 27.67 -5.40
CA GLY A 111 7.31 28.40 -5.85
C GLY A 111 8.36 27.57 -6.59
N ILE A 112 8.12 26.28 -6.86
CA ILE A 112 8.98 25.48 -7.76
C ILE A 112 8.54 25.72 -9.21
N MET A 113 9.37 26.42 -9.99
CA MET A 113 9.15 26.67 -11.44
C MET A 113 9.78 25.60 -12.35
N PHE A 114 10.73 24.81 -11.84
CA PHE A 114 11.43 23.76 -12.59
C PHE A 114 11.60 22.49 -11.74
N GLY A 115 11.32 21.32 -12.33
CA GLY A 115 11.41 20.01 -11.67
C GLY A 115 10.07 19.49 -11.15
N ASN A 116 10.10 18.41 -10.35
CA ASN A 116 8.88 17.85 -9.75
C ASN A 116 8.49 18.66 -8.49
N PRO A 117 7.32 19.32 -8.45
CA PRO A 117 6.86 20.09 -7.29
C PRO A 117 6.32 19.21 -6.15
N GLU A 118 6.12 17.91 -6.39
CA GLU A 118 5.53 16.98 -5.43
C GLU A 118 6.43 16.77 -4.20
N THR A 119 5.82 16.87 -3.03
CA THR A 119 6.42 16.59 -1.73
C THR A 119 5.45 15.80 -0.86
N THR A 120 5.93 15.36 0.31
CA THR A 120 5.14 14.61 1.30
C THR A 120 5.21 15.32 2.64
N PRO A 121 4.12 15.38 3.42
CA PRO A 121 4.09 15.82 4.82
C PRO A 121 5.09 15.09 5.74
N GLY A 122 5.34 15.63 6.92
CA GLY A 122 6.26 15.05 7.91
C GLY A 122 7.76 15.31 7.65
N GLY A 123 8.09 16.21 6.73
CA GLY A 123 9.47 16.58 6.41
C GLY A 123 10.27 15.49 5.67
N ARG A 124 11.59 15.45 5.88
CA ARG A 124 12.48 14.54 5.12
C ARG A 124 12.80 13.23 5.84
N ALA A 125 12.55 13.13 7.15
CA ALA A 125 12.97 12.00 7.97
C ALA A 125 12.50 10.66 7.39
N LEU A 126 11.19 10.52 7.18
CA LEU A 126 10.60 9.28 6.65
C LEU A 126 11.22 8.87 5.30
N LYS A 127 11.57 9.83 4.43
CA LYS A 127 12.23 9.55 3.14
C LYS A 127 13.59 8.88 3.32
N PHE A 128 14.32 9.17 4.39
CA PHE A 128 15.65 8.59 4.66
C PHE A 128 15.57 7.28 5.46
N TYR A 129 14.69 7.23 6.45
CA TYR A 129 14.54 6.07 7.33
C TYR A 129 13.84 4.88 6.66
N SER A 130 12.86 5.12 5.78
CA SER A 130 12.19 4.06 5.00
C SER A 130 13.18 3.15 4.27
N SER A 131 12.98 1.84 4.37
CA SER A 131 13.73 0.85 3.58
C SER A 131 13.18 0.75 2.17
N VAL A 132 11.85 0.80 2.03
CA VAL A 132 11.13 0.80 0.75
C VAL A 132 10.20 2.00 0.72
N ARG A 133 10.05 2.63 -0.45
CA ARG A 133 9.02 3.65 -0.70
C ARG A 133 8.27 3.32 -1.96
N LEU A 134 6.95 3.35 -1.87
CA LEU A 134 6.03 3.11 -2.97
C LEU A 134 5.32 4.41 -3.33
N ASP A 135 5.24 4.70 -4.62
CA ASP A 135 4.38 5.75 -5.20
C ASP A 135 3.23 5.02 -5.91
N ILE A 136 2.03 5.13 -5.37
CA ILE A 136 0.81 4.51 -5.90
C ILE A 136 -0.05 5.59 -6.56
N ARG A 137 -0.44 5.35 -7.82
CA ARG A 137 -1.30 6.26 -8.58
C ARG A 137 -2.43 5.50 -9.24
N ARG A 138 -3.66 6.00 -9.07
CA ARG A 138 -4.81 5.53 -9.84
C ARG A 138 -4.57 5.79 -11.33
N SER A 139 -4.89 4.80 -12.16
CA SER A 139 -4.78 4.86 -13.61
C SER A 139 -6.17 4.76 -14.26
N GLU A 140 -6.49 3.64 -14.89
CA GLU A 140 -7.74 3.41 -15.60
C GLU A 140 -8.86 2.94 -14.66
N GLN A 141 -10.10 3.25 -15.01
CA GLN A 141 -11.28 2.68 -14.36
C GLN A 141 -11.59 1.29 -14.94
N ILE A 142 -11.95 0.36 -14.07
CA ILE A 142 -12.45 -0.96 -14.47
C ILE A 142 -13.98 -0.86 -14.51
N LYS A 143 -14.56 -1.17 -15.66
CA LYS A 143 -16.01 -1.08 -15.89
C LYS A 143 -16.61 -2.44 -16.21
N GLN A 144 -17.79 -2.69 -15.69
CA GLN A 144 -18.64 -3.82 -16.08
C GLN A 144 -19.95 -3.25 -16.64
N GLY A 145 -20.09 -3.25 -17.96
CA GLY A 145 -21.17 -2.51 -18.62
C GLY A 145 -21.04 -1.00 -18.37
N THR A 146 -22.03 -0.42 -17.71
CA THR A 146 -22.06 1.01 -17.34
C THR A 146 -21.40 1.30 -15.99
N ASP A 147 -21.25 0.29 -15.14
CA ASP A 147 -20.86 0.47 -13.74
C ASP A 147 -19.34 0.44 -13.58
N ILE A 148 -18.81 1.33 -12.74
CA ILE A 148 -17.39 1.36 -12.38
C ILE A 148 -17.21 0.44 -11.17
N VAL A 149 -16.56 -0.69 -11.39
CA VAL A 149 -16.39 -1.75 -10.38
C VAL A 149 -15.02 -1.70 -9.69
N GLY A 150 -14.09 -0.87 -10.18
CA GLY A 150 -12.77 -0.72 -9.59
C GLY A 150 -11.86 0.20 -10.39
N ASN A 151 -10.57 0.16 -10.07
CA ASN A 151 -9.55 0.89 -10.79
C ASN A 151 -8.24 0.09 -10.90
N LYS A 152 -7.52 0.30 -11.98
CA LYS A 152 -6.11 -0.06 -12.08
C LYS A 152 -5.27 0.96 -11.32
N ALA A 153 -4.26 0.52 -10.58
CA ALA A 153 -3.31 1.35 -9.89
C ALA A 153 -1.88 1.01 -10.32
N ASN A 154 -1.11 2.02 -10.71
CA ASN A 154 0.31 1.89 -10.99
C ASN A 154 1.07 2.11 -9.68
N ILE A 155 1.93 1.15 -9.31
CA ILE A 155 2.75 1.20 -8.10
C ILE A 155 4.22 1.20 -8.54
N LYS A 156 4.94 2.28 -8.19
CA LYS A 156 6.37 2.44 -8.49
C LYS A 156 7.19 2.37 -7.21
N VAL A 157 8.24 1.56 -7.23
CA VAL A 157 9.21 1.51 -6.13
C VAL A 157 10.21 2.67 -6.28
N VAL A 158 9.94 3.80 -5.62
CA VAL A 158 10.77 5.02 -5.72
C VAL A 158 12.00 4.99 -4.80
N LYS A 159 12.05 4.04 -3.86
CA LYS A 159 13.23 3.73 -3.04
C LYS A 159 13.20 2.26 -2.66
N ASN A 160 14.34 1.59 -2.72
CA ASN A 160 14.50 0.23 -2.26
C ASN A 160 15.91 0.04 -1.69
N LYS A 161 16.03 -0.47 -0.46
CA LYS A 161 17.31 -0.82 0.19
C LYS A 161 17.59 -2.33 0.21
N VAL A 162 16.61 -3.16 -0.17
CA VAL A 162 16.70 -4.63 -0.06
C VAL A 162 16.74 -5.33 -1.42
N ALA A 163 16.39 -4.63 -2.50
CA ALA A 163 16.50 -5.11 -3.88
C ALA A 163 16.67 -3.92 -4.85
N PRO A 164 16.86 -4.15 -6.16
CA PRO A 164 16.94 -3.06 -7.14
C PRO A 164 15.70 -2.13 -7.11
N PRO A 165 15.89 -0.80 -7.04
CA PRO A 165 14.79 0.16 -7.03
C PRO A 165 14.22 0.41 -8.44
N PHE A 166 13.18 1.25 -8.51
CA PHE A 166 12.56 1.79 -9.74
C PHE A 166 11.79 0.83 -10.63
N ARG A 167 11.62 -0.42 -10.19
CA ARG A 167 10.60 -1.31 -10.76
C ARG A 167 9.21 -0.73 -10.51
N ALA A 168 8.29 -1.04 -11.42
CA ALA A 168 6.89 -0.68 -11.30
C ALA A 168 6.03 -1.89 -11.62
N THR A 169 4.83 -1.91 -11.05
CA THR A 169 3.79 -2.88 -11.36
C THR A 169 2.45 -2.17 -11.52
N GLN A 170 1.51 -2.79 -12.21
CA GLN A 170 0.13 -2.36 -12.30
C GLN A 170 -0.74 -3.43 -11.67
N VAL A 171 -1.63 -3.01 -10.77
CA VAL A 171 -2.55 -3.91 -10.07
C VAL A 171 -3.99 -3.45 -10.29
N GLU A 172 -4.93 -4.38 -10.26
CA GLU A 172 -6.36 -4.07 -10.26
C GLU A 172 -6.88 -4.03 -8.83
N ILE A 173 -7.53 -2.93 -8.44
CA ILE A 173 -8.21 -2.77 -7.16
C ILE A 173 -9.71 -2.79 -7.44
N ILE A 174 -10.39 -3.85 -7.02
CA ILE A 174 -11.83 -4.03 -7.15
C ILE A 174 -12.49 -3.54 -5.87
N TYR A 175 -13.49 -2.65 -5.99
CA TYR A 175 -14.13 -2.07 -4.83
C TYR A 175 -14.85 -3.14 -4.01
N GLY A 176 -14.58 -3.17 -2.70
CA GLY A 176 -15.13 -4.16 -1.78
C GLY A 176 -14.51 -5.55 -1.87
N LYS A 177 -13.52 -5.78 -2.76
CA LYS A 177 -12.77 -7.04 -2.86
C LYS A 177 -11.26 -6.88 -2.71
N GLY A 178 -10.73 -5.68 -2.94
CA GLY A 178 -9.30 -5.38 -2.80
C GLY A 178 -8.51 -5.66 -4.07
N ILE A 179 -7.23 -6.00 -3.89
CA ILE A 179 -6.31 -6.29 -5.00
C ILE A 179 -6.72 -7.62 -5.65
N SER A 180 -6.92 -7.60 -6.96
CA SER A 180 -7.35 -8.76 -7.74
C SER A 180 -6.21 -9.73 -7.99
N TYR A 181 -6.06 -10.74 -7.14
CA TYR A 181 -5.10 -11.83 -7.32
C TYR A 181 -5.27 -12.53 -8.68
N ILE A 182 -6.51 -12.86 -9.05
CA ILE A 182 -6.79 -13.51 -10.34
C ILE A 182 -6.41 -12.59 -11.51
N GLY A 183 -6.65 -11.29 -11.38
CA GLY A 183 -6.21 -10.31 -12.38
C GLY A 183 -4.70 -10.34 -12.60
N GLU A 184 -3.92 -10.40 -11.52
CA GLU A 184 -2.46 -10.50 -11.56
C GLU A 184 -2.00 -11.82 -12.19
N VAL A 185 -2.60 -12.95 -11.82
CA VAL A 185 -2.27 -14.27 -12.41
C VAL A 185 -2.50 -14.27 -13.92
N ILE A 186 -3.58 -13.64 -14.39
CA ILE A 186 -3.84 -13.50 -15.84
C ILE A 186 -2.78 -12.63 -16.51
N ASP A 187 -2.51 -11.45 -15.97
CA ASP A 187 -1.57 -10.49 -16.59
C ASP A 187 -0.15 -11.04 -16.64
N LEU A 188 0.33 -11.58 -15.52
CA LEU A 188 1.66 -12.19 -15.45
C LEU A 188 1.71 -13.50 -16.24
N GLY A 189 0.64 -14.30 -16.22
CA GLY A 189 0.55 -15.52 -17.02
C GLY A 189 0.67 -15.25 -18.51
N VAL A 190 0.06 -14.17 -19.01
CA VAL A 190 0.22 -13.73 -20.40
C VAL A 190 1.62 -13.15 -20.64
N GLN A 191 2.13 -12.35 -19.71
CA GLN A 191 3.44 -11.71 -19.83
C GLN A 191 4.59 -12.73 -19.92
N TYR A 192 4.48 -13.86 -19.20
CA TYR A 192 5.48 -14.92 -19.15
C TYR A 192 5.10 -16.15 -19.99
N ASP A 193 4.17 -16.01 -20.93
CA ASP A 193 3.75 -17.04 -21.90
C ASP A 193 3.19 -18.35 -21.27
N PHE A 194 2.75 -18.31 -20.01
CA PHE A 194 2.00 -19.42 -19.39
C PHE A 194 0.55 -19.45 -19.87
N ILE A 195 -0.03 -18.29 -20.19
CA ILE A 195 -1.36 -18.14 -20.78
C ILE A 195 -1.19 -17.53 -22.17
N ASN A 196 -1.56 -18.30 -23.20
CA ASN A 196 -1.48 -17.86 -24.58
C ASN A 196 -2.69 -17.01 -24.96
N LYS A 197 -2.46 -15.79 -25.45
CA LYS A 197 -3.51 -14.89 -25.93
C LYS A 197 -3.49 -14.77 -27.44
N SER A 198 -4.54 -15.22 -28.11
CA SER A 198 -4.73 -15.09 -29.57
C SER A 198 -5.98 -14.24 -29.86
N GLY A 199 -5.75 -12.96 -30.15
CA GLY A 199 -6.84 -11.98 -30.30
C GLY A 199 -7.60 -11.77 -28.99
N SER A 200 -8.88 -12.12 -28.97
CA SER A 200 -9.71 -12.10 -27.76
C SER A 200 -9.73 -13.42 -27.00
N TRP A 201 -9.18 -14.50 -27.55
CA TRP A 201 -9.16 -15.82 -26.92
C TRP A 201 -7.91 -16.03 -26.07
N TYR A 202 -8.09 -16.70 -24.94
CA TYR A 202 -7.02 -17.14 -24.05
C TYR A 202 -7.01 -18.66 -23.98
N SER A 203 -5.81 -19.23 -23.93
CA SER A 203 -5.57 -20.66 -23.81
C SER A 203 -4.51 -20.96 -22.76
N TYR A 204 -4.64 -22.09 -22.08
CA TYR A 204 -3.66 -22.64 -21.15
C TYR A 204 -3.35 -24.07 -21.56
N LYS A 205 -2.07 -24.44 -21.74
CA LYS A 205 -1.64 -25.75 -22.24
C LYS A 205 -2.44 -26.22 -23.47
N ASP A 206 -2.58 -25.33 -24.45
CA ASP A 206 -3.33 -25.52 -25.70
C ASP A 206 -4.87 -25.71 -25.57
N GLU A 207 -5.41 -25.73 -24.35
CA GLU A 207 -6.85 -25.71 -24.11
C GLU A 207 -7.40 -24.29 -24.03
N LYS A 208 -8.53 -24.01 -24.68
CA LYS A 208 -9.18 -22.71 -24.60
C LYS A 208 -9.85 -22.53 -23.24
N ILE A 209 -9.42 -21.53 -22.49
CA ILE A 209 -9.93 -21.24 -21.14
C ILE A 209 -10.96 -20.12 -21.11
N GLY A 210 -11.03 -19.28 -22.15
CA GLY A 210 -12.06 -18.24 -22.23
C GLY A 210 -11.87 -17.23 -23.38
N GLN A 211 -12.95 -16.51 -23.69
CA GLN A 211 -12.92 -15.37 -24.60
C GLN A 211 -13.11 -14.08 -23.82
N GLY A 212 -12.09 -13.22 -23.85
CA GLY A 212 -12.04 -11.99 -23.06
C GLY A 212 -11.60 -12.23 -21.62
N ARG A 213 -11.13 -11.15 -20.98
CA ARG A 213 -10.50 -11.20 -19.65
C ARG A 213 -11.46 -11.72 -18.56
N GLU A 214 -12.72 -11.29 -18.58
CA GLU A 214 -13.69 -11.70 -17.56
C GLU A 214 -14.05 -13.19 -17.63
N ALA A 215 -14.15 -13.77 -18.84
CA ALA A 215 -14.41 -15.21 -18.97
C ALA A 215 -13.24 -16.04 -18.40
N VAL A 216 -12.00 -15.58 -18.63
CA VAL A 216 -10.80 -16.21 -18.07
C VAL A 216 -10.75 -16.05 -16.55
N ARG A 217 -11.14 -14.89 -16.03
CA ARG A 217 -11.26 -14.66 -14.58
C ARG A 217 -12.21 -15.68 -13.95
N SER A 218 -13.42 -15.83 -14.48
CA SER A 218 -14.38 -16.81 -13.96
C SER A 218 -13.83 -18.24 -14.05
N PHE A 219 -13.17 -18.61 -15.15
CA PHE A 219 -12.55 -19.91 -15.29
C PHE A 219 -11.48 -20.17 -14.21
N LEU A 220 -10.61 -19.21 -13.92
CA LEU A 220 -9.56 -19.36 -12.91
C LEU A 220 -10.13 -19.35 -11.47
N GLU A 221 -11.18 -18.58 -11.21
CA GLU A 221 -11.91 -18.61 -9.94
C GLU A 221 -12.55 -19.98 -9.70
N ASP A 222 -13.14 -20.59 -10.73
CA ASP A 222 -13.76 -21.92 -10.66
C ASP A 222 -12.72 -23.07 -10.62
N ASN A 223 -11.46 -22.80 -10.99
CA ASN A 223 -10.39 -23.80 -11.08
C ASN A 223 -9.14 -23.40 -10.26
N PRO A 224 -9.23 -23.34 -8.92
CA PRO A 224 -8.14 -22.85 -8.06
C PRO A 224 -6.84 -23.67 -8.20
N LYS A 225 -6.93 -24.96 -8.53
CA LYS A 225 -5.74 -25.79 -8.78
C LYS A 225 -4.92 -25.31 -9.98
N ILE A 226 -5.59 -24.89 -11.06
CA ILE A 226 -4.93 -24.37 -12.26
C ILE A 226 -4.34 -22.99 -11.96
N THR A 227 -5.09 -22.16 -11.25
CA THR A 227 -4.64 -20.82 -10.81
C THR A 227 -3.36 -20.90 -9.98
N GLU A 228 -3.31 -21.79 -8.98
CA GLU A 228 -2.12 -21.98 -8.16
C GLU A 228 -0.95 -22.61 -8.94
N GLU A 229 -1.22 -23.50 -9.90
CA GLU A 229 -0.18 -24.02 -10.79
C GLU A 229 0.48 -22.89 -11.60
N ILE A 230 -0.32 -22.03 -12.23
CA ILE A 230 0.18 -20.88 -13.00
C ILE A 230 0.93 -19.91 -12.07
N ALA A 231 0.37 -19.61 -10.91
CA ALA A 231 1.00 -18.72 -9.93
C ALA A 231 2.36 -19.25 -9.43
N ALA A 232 2.48 -20.55 -9.20
CA ALA A 232 3.74 -21.18 -8.81
C ALA A 232 4.79 -21.05 -9.92
N GLN A 233 4.43 -21.35 -11.17
CA GLN A 233 5.31 -21.20 -12.33
C GLN A 233 5.78 -19.75 -12.52
N ILE A 234 4.88 -18.78 -12.34
CA ILE A 234 5.21 -17.35 -12.37
C ILE A 234 6.22 -17.01 -11.25
N ARG A 235 6.01 -17.49 -10.03
CA ARG A 235 6.90 -17.22 -8.89
C ARG A 235 8.30 -17.77 -9.12
N GLU A 236 8.44 -18.96 -9.68
CA GLU A 236 9.75 -19.56 -10.01
C GLU A 236 10.58 -18.68 -10.97
N ILE A 237 9.92 -17.94 -11.88
CA ILE A 237 10.61 -17.01 -12.78
C ILE A 237 10.97 -15.69 -12.08
N ILE A 238 10.07 -15.15 -11.26
CA ILE A 238 10.19 -13.78 -10.73
C ILE A 238 11.01 -13.73 -9.42
N LEU A 239 10.94 -14.78 -8.61
CA LEU A 239 11.55 -14.88 -7.29
C LEU A 239 12.60 -16.02 -7.29
N PRO A 240 13.83 -15.76 -7.80
CA PRO A 240 14.92 -16.73 -7.75
C PRO A 240 15.45 -16.94 -6.32
#